data_AF-A0A658BJC0-F1
#
_entry.id   AF-A0A658BJC0-F1
#
_cell.length_a   1.000
_cell.length_b   1.000
_cell.length_c   1.000
_cell.angle_alpha   90.00
_cell.angle_beta   90.00
_cell.angle_gamma   90.00
#
_symmetry.space_group_name_H-M   'P 1'
#
loop_
_entity.id
_entity.type
_entity.pdbx_description
1 polymer ?
#
loop_
_entity_poly.entity_id
_entity_poly.type
_entity_poly.pdbx_seq_one_letter_code
_entity_poly.pdbx_strand_id
1 'polypeptide(L)'
;LRRMLAYASLSHVGLVVLGIASFDLQGMQGSVLQLLNFTLAAGGGFLLISALHHRIGSTDQLSLGGAARSMPLLASFFLLFGFAGMGLPGTSGFPAELLILLSAFKHHTGAGLAALFAMVLGAVYFLSLYRRAFLGPVNNPVVADAMDLRPRELAFAIVLAFFILAVGFYPSAVLDVIKPAGEAWVARLHPQ
;
A
#
# COMPACT_ATOMS: atom_id res chain seq x y z
N LEU A 1 -6.93 -0.80 -13.51
CA LEU A 1 -5.91 -1.03 -12.45
C LEU A 1 -4.83 0.06 -12.36
N ARG A 2 -4.15 0.46 -13.45
CA ARG A 2 -3.06 1.47 -13.41
C ARG A 2 -3.48 2.82 -12.81
N ARG A 3 -4.66 3.34 -13.19
CA ARG A 3 -5.21 4.58 -12.63
C ARG A 3 -5.43 4.50 -11.12
N MET A 4 -5.88 3.35 -10.62
CA MET A 4 -6.08 3.14 -9.17
C MET A 4 -4.76 3.28 -8.41
N LEU A 5 -3.68 2.64 -8.88
CA LEU A 5 -2.37 2.77 -8.23
C LEU A 5 -1.86 4.21 -8.27
N ALA A 6 -2.07 4.94 -9.37
CA ALA A 6 -1.68 6.35 -9.45
C ALA A 6 -2.41 7.22 -8.41
N TYR A 7 -3.72 7.06 -8.25
CA TYR A 7 -4.48 7.79 -7.23
C TYR A 7 -4.15 7.34 -5.80
N ALA A 8 -3.91 6.04 -5.58
CA ALA A 8 -3.45 5.54 -4.28
C ALA A 8 -2.08 6.13 -3.90
N SER A 9 -1.17 6.25 -4.87
CA SER A 9 0.13 6.92 -4.68
C SER A 9 -0.03 8.35 -4.21
N LEU A 10 -0.93 9.11 -4.85
CA LEU A 10 -1.23 10.48 -4.46
C LEU A 10 -1.80 10.57 -3.04
N SER A 11 -2.69 9.63 -2.67
CA SER A 11 -3.26 9.57 -1.33
C SER A 11 -2.19 9.31 -0.26
N HIS A 12 -1.26 8.39 -0.50
CA HIS A 12 -0.16 8.12 0.44
C HIS A 12 0.81 9.28 0.58
N VAL A 13 1.13 9.98 -0.52
CA VAL A 13 1.92 11.21 -0.45
C VAL A 13 1.22 12.27 0.38
N GLY A 14 -0.11 12.41 0.26
CA GLY A 14 -0.91 13.29 1.11
C GLY A 14 -0.77 12.97 2.62
N LEU A 15 -0.79 11.68 2.99
CA LEU A 15 -0.55 11.26 4.38
C LEU A 15 0.87 11.58 4.85
N VAL A 16 1.89 11.35 4.00
CA VAL A 16 3.28 11.70 4.31
C VAL A 16 3.44 13.18 4.57
N VAL A 17 2.82 14.03 3.74
CA VAL A 17 2.83 15.48 3.93
C VAL A 17 2.16 15.86 5.25
N LEU A 18 1.01 15.25 5.57
CA LEU A 18 0.33 15.48 6.85
C LEU A 18 1.20 15.09 8.05
N GLY A 19 1.90 13.94 7.98
CA GLY A 19 2.77 13.47 9.06
C GLY A 19 4.02 14.33 9.25
N ILE A 20 4.57 14.92 8.17
CA ILE A 20 5.69 15.87 8.29
C ILE A 20 5.17 17.21 8.85
N ALA A 21 3.99 17.64 8.42
CA ALA A 21 3.38 18.90 8.85
C ALA A 21 2.90 18.92 10.30
N SER A 22 2.87 17.79 11.00
CA SER A 22 2.57 17.75 12.44
C SER A 22 3.77 18.14 13.31
N PHE A 23 4.97 18.26 12.75
CA PHE A 23 6.21 18.66 13.44
C PHE A 23 6.54 17.84 14.70
N ASP A 24 6.11 16.58 14.71
CA ASP A 24 6.24 15.68 15.86
C ASP A 24 6.98 14.40 15.44
N LEU A 25 7.67 13.79 16.41
CA LEU A 25 8.52 12.62 16.17
C LEU A 25 7.72 11.46 15.59
N GLN A 26 6.49 11.25 16.08
CA GLN A 26 5.61 10.18 15.61
C GLN A 26 5.19 10.43 14.15
N GLY A 27 4.86 11.67 13.81
CA GLY A 27 4.52 12.05 12.44
C GLY A 27 5.66 11.80 11.47
N MET A 28 6.89 12.20 11.83
CA MET A 28 8.09 11.94 11.04
C MET A 28 8.41 10.46 10.86
N GLN A 29 8.39 9.70 11.95
CA GLN A 29 8.62 8.24 11.89
C GLN A 29 7.57 7.56 11.02
N GLY A 30 6.30 7.92 11.19
CA GLY A 30 5.20 7.44 10.36
C GLY A 30 5.38 7.78 8.88
N SER A 31 5.78 9.02 8.56
CA SER A 31 6.01 9.47 7.19
C SER A 31 7.13 8.70 6.49
N VAL A 32 8.26 8.46 7.16
CA VAL A 32 9.35 7.66 6.58
C VAL A 32 8.94 6.20 6.39
N LEU A 33 8.25 5.63 7.38
CA LEU A 33 7.73 4.26 7.29
C LEU A 33 6.69 4.13 6.17
N GLN A 34 5.89 5.17 5.94
CA GLN A 34 4.89 5.22 4.87
C GLN A 34 5.54 5.27 3.48
N LEU A 35 6.64 6.01 3.33
CA LEU A 35 7.41 6.02 2.08
C LEU A 35 8.02 4.64 1.77
N LEU A 36 8.49 3.94 2.81
CA LEU A 36 8.98 2.56 2.67
C LEU A 36 7.83 1.61 2.28
N ASN A 37 6.71 1.68 3.00
CA ASN A 37 5.51 0.89 2.69
C ASN A 37 5.03 1.14 1.26
N PHE A 38 4.91 2.41 0.87
CA PHE A 38 4.54 2.81 -0.48
C PHE A 38 5.45 2.18 -1.53
N THR A 39 6.77 2.24 -1.32
CA THR A 39 7.75 1.67 -2.25
C THR A 39 7.55 0.16 -2.42
N LEU A 40 7.33 -0.57 -1.32
CA LEU A 40 7.11 -2.02 -1.35
C LEU A 40 5.76 -2.39 -1.99
N ALA A 41 4.67 -1.77 -1.52
CA ALA A 41 3.30 -2.08 -1.93
C ALA A 41 3.02 -1.63 -3.36
N ALA A 42 3.34 -0.38 -3.72
CA ALA A 42 3.16 0.11 -5.08
C ALA A 42 4.13 -0.56 -6.05
N GLY A 43 5.38 -0.81 -5.65
CA GLY A 43 6.35 -1.58 -6.45
C GLY A 43 5.83 -2.97 -6.78
N GLY A 44 5.37 -3.72 -5.78
CA GLY A 44 4.75 -5.03 -5.97
C GLY A 44 3.48 -4.96 -6.83
N GLY A 45 2.61 -3.98 -6.57
CA GLY A 45 1.40 -3.76 -7.37
C GLY A 45 1.68 -3.49 -8.84
N PHE A 46 2.66 -2.63 -9.16
CA PHE A 46 3.05 -2.34 -10.54
C PHE A 46 3.68 -3.54 -11.24
N LEU A 47 4.52 -4.32 -10.54
CA LEU A 47 5.07 -5.56 -11.08
C LEU A 47 3.96 -6.55 -11.48
N LEU A 48 2.97 -6.77 -10.61
CA LEU A 48 1.86 -7.67 -10.89
C LEU A 48 0.94 -7.15 -12.01
N ILE A 49 0.66 -5.84 -12.05
CA ILE A 49 -0.09 -5.24 -13.16
C ILE A 49 0.64 -5.38 -14.48
N SER A 50 1.97 -5.27 -14.47
CA SER A 50 2.79 -5.46 -15.67
C SER A 50 2.72 -6.91 -16.15
N ALA A 51 2.87 -7.88 -15.24
CA ALA A 51 2.73 -9.31 -15.54
C ALA A 51 1.33 -9.63 -16.10
N LEU A 52 0.28 -9.06 -15.50
CA LEU A 52 -1.10 -9.21 -15.95
C LEU A 52 -1.30 -8.62 -17.35
N HIS A 53 -0.76 -7.42 -17.60
CA HIS A 53 -0.85 -6.78 -18.90
C HIS A 53 -0.13 -7.56 -20.00
N HIS A 54 1.03 -8.15 -19.69
CA HIS A 54 1.77 -8.97 -20.65
C HIS A 54 1.01 -10.24 -21.05
N ARG A 55 0.14 -10.76 -20.17
CA ARG A 55 -0.65 -11.98 -20.42
C ARG A 55 -1.97 -11.71 -21.13
N ILE A 56 -2.69 -10.67 -20.69
CA ILE A 56 -4.09 -10.43 -21.11
C ILE A 56 -4.18 -9.27 -22.11
N GLY A 57 -3.12 -8.47 -22.26
CA GLY A 57 -3.11 -7.26 -23.10
C GLY A 57 -3.95 -6.11 -22.54
N SER A 58 -4.66 -6.31 -21.42
CA SER A 58 -5.53 -5.32 -20.80
C SER A 58 -5.29 -5.22 -19.30
N THR A 59 -5.53 -4.02 -18.75
CA THR A 59 -5.51 -3.76 -17.29
C THR A 59 -6.82 -3.12 -16.83
N ASP A 60 -7.85 -3.20 -17.67
CA ASP A 60 -9.17 -2.70 -17.37
C ASP A 60 -9.90 -3.68 -16.46
N GLN A 61 -10.56 -3.16 -15.42
CA GLN A 61 -11.24 -4.00 -14.43
C GLN A 61 -12.41 -4.79 -15.04
N LEU A 62 -13.04 -4.29 -16.10
CA LEU A 62 -14.17 -4.94 -16.76
C LEU A 62 -13.74 -6.13 -17.63
N SER A 63 -12.54 -6.10 -18.19
CA SER A 63 -12.02 -7.16 -19.06
C SER A 63 -11.36 -8.31 -18.31
N LEU A 64 -11.10 -8.12 -17.00
CA LEU A 64 -10.33 -9.03 -16.15
C LEU A 64 -11.20 -9.97 -15.28
N GLY A 65 -12.52 -9.76 -15.22
CA GLY A 65 -13.41 -10.43 -14.26
C GLY A 65 -13.14 -11.93 -14.09
N GLY A 66 -13.06 -12.37 -12.83
CA GLY A 66 -12.77 -13.76 -12.47
C GLY A 66 -11.30 -14.20 -12.54
N ALA A 67 -10.34 -13.27 -12.69
CA ALA A 67 -8.91 -13.59 -12.82
C ALA A 67 -8.31 -14.47 -11.70
N ALA A 68 -8.91 -14.49 -10.50
CA ALA A 68 -8.45 -15.37 -9.42
C ALA A 68 -8.64 -16.87 -9.70
N ARG A 69 -9.50 -17.26 -10.67
CA ARG A 69 -9.69 -18.67 -11.03
C ARG A 69 -8.52 -19.24 -11.82
N SER A 70 -7.97 -18.46 -12.74
CA SER A 70 -6.84 -18.86 -13.59
C SER A 70 -5.49 -18.46 -13.01
N MET A 71 -5.43 -17.33 -12.29
CA MET A 71 -4.20 -16.79 -11.69
C MET A 71 -4.37 -16.53 -10.19
N PRO A 72 -4.60 -17.58 -9.37
CA PRO A 72 -4.82 -17.43 -7.93
C PRO A 72 -3.64 -16.79 -7.19
N LEU A 73 -2.39 -17.13 -7.52
CA LEU A 73 -1.22 -16.56 -6.84
C LEU A 73 -1.09 -15.07 -7.14
N LEU A 74 -1.24 -14.67 -8.40
CA LEU A 74 -1.26 -13.26 -8.79
C LEU A 74 -2.33 -12.48 -8.01
N ALA A 75 -3.54 -13.03 -7.92
CA ALA A 75 -4.64 -12.42 -7.18
C ALA A 75 -4.30 -12.28 -5.68
N SER A 76 -3.76 -13.33 -5.05
CA SER A 76 -3.37 -13.32 -3.63
C SER A 76 -2.29 -12.29 -3.32
N PHE A 77 -1.21 -12.22 -4.11
CA PHE A 77 -0.16 -11.22 -3.89
C PHE A 77 -0.67 -9.80 -4.18
N PHE A 78 -1.50 -9.62 -5.20
CA PHE A 78 -2.10 -8.32 -5.49
C PHE A 78 -3.00 -7.84 -4.34
N LEU A 79 -3.75 -8.76 -3.73
CA LEU A 79 -4.54 -8.48 -2.54
C LEU A 79 -3.65 -8.10 -1.35
N LEU A 80 -2.58 -8.85 -1.09
CA LEU A 80 -1.64 -8.58 0.01
C LEU A 80 -0.95 -7.21 -0.14
N PHE A 81 -0.51 -6.85 -1.35
CA PHE A 81 0.06 -5.53 -1.62
C PHE A 81 -0.98 -4.42 -1.49
N GLY A 82 -2.22 -4.67 -1.90
CA GLY A 82 -3.32 -3.73 -1.66
C GLY A 82 -3.66 -3.56 -0.18
N PHE A 83 -3.60 -4.63 0.62
CA PHE A 83 -3.76 -4.57 2.06
C PHE A 83 -2.68 -3.72 2.73
N ALA A 84 -1.43 -3.84 2.27
CA ALA A 84 -0.34 -2.97 2.68
C ALA A 84 -0.57 -1.51 2.28
N GLY A 85 -1.15 -1.27 1.11
CA GLY A 85 -1.53 0.05 0.62
C GLY A 85 -2.81 0.64 1.23
N MET A 86 -3.53 -0.06 2.10
CA MET A 86 -4.70 0.48 2.81
C MET A 86 -4.54 0.41 4.34
N GLY A 87 -3.32 0.15 4.81
CA GLY A 87 -3.00 0.09 6.23
C GLY A 87 -3.68 -1.06 6.97
N LEU A 88 -3.84 -2.24 6.37
CA LEU A 88 -4.41 -3.39 7.07
C LEU A 88 -3.48 -3.84 8.22
N PRO A 89 -4.00 -4.09 9.45
CA PRO A 89 -3.20 -4.67 10.52
C PRO A 89 -2.45 -5.94 10.08
N GLY A 90 -1.17 -6.04 10.48
CA GLY A 90 -0.27 -7.11 10.04
C GLY A 90 0.52 -6.81 8.76
N THR A 91 0.30 -5.65 8.14
CA THR A 91 1.10 -5.16 7.00
C THR A 91 1.94 -3.93 7.38
N SER A 92 2.98 -3.64 6.60
CA SER A 92 3.87 -2.49 6.81
C SER A 92 3.16 -1.13 6.78
N GLY A 93 2.01 -1.01 6.13
CA GLY A 93 1.26 0.25 6.04
C GLY A 93 0.56 0.64 7.34
N PHE A 94 0.10 -0.33 8.12
CA PHE A 94 -0.63 -0.05 9.35
C PHE A 94 0.16 0.78 10.38
N PRO A 95 1.39 0.39 10.81
CA PRO A 95 2.14 1.18 11.77
C PRO A 95 2.48 2.57 11.25
N ALA A 96 2.70 2.71 9.93
CA ALA A 96 3.01 3.99 9.31
C ALA A 96 1.82 4.96 9.36
N GLU A 97 0.66 4.54 8.87
CA GLU A 97 -0.55 5.35 8.82
C GLU A 97 -1.08 5.65 10.24
N LEU A 98 -0.95 4.69 11.17
CA LEU A 98 -1.32 4.90 12.57
C LEU A 98 -0.49 6.01 13.23
N LEU A 99 0.84 6.00 13.05
CA LEU A 99 1.72 7.02 13.61
C LEU A 99 1.40 8.42 13.05
N ILE A 100 1.15 8.51 11.72
CA ILE A 100 0.73 9.75 11.07
C ILE A 100 -0.60 10.24 11.64
N LEU A 101 -1.60 9.36 11.76
CA LEU A 101 -2.92 9.71 12.30
C LEU A 101 -2.83 10.17 13.75
N LEU A 102 -2.09 9.45 14.61
CA LEU A 102 -1.92 9.83 16.01
C LEU A 102 -1.29 11.22 16.15
N SER A 103 -0.27 11.50 15.33
CA SER A 103 0.39 12.80 15.34
C SER A 103 -0.54 13.91 14.80
N ALA A 104 -1.30 13.63 13.74
CA ALA A 104 -2.30 14.55 13.20
C ALA A 104 -3.43 14.84 14.18
N PHE A 105 -3.95 13.84 14.90
CA PHE A 105 -4.99 14.05 15.90
C PHE A 105 -4.52 14.86 17.11
N LYS A 106 -3.24 14.78 17.47
CA LYS A 106 -2.65 15.58 18.55
C LYS A 106 -2.55 17.07 18.20
N HIS A 107 -2.18 17.40 16.96
CA HIS A 107 -1.88 18.77 16.55
C HIS A 107 -3.01 19.43 15.75
N HIS A 108 -3.70 18.66 14.90
CA HIS A 108 -4.68 19.15 13.93
C HIS A 108 -5.85 18.16 13.74
N THR A 109 -6.76 18.10 14.71
CA THR A 109 -7.91 17.17 14.74
C THR A 109 -8.73 17.16 13.44
N GLY A 110 -8.98 18.34 12.84
CA GLY A 110 -9.72 18.44 11.58
C GLY A 110 -9.02 17.74 10.41
N ALA A 111 -7.70 17.89 10.31
CA ALA A 111 -6.90 17.22 9.29
C ALA A 111 -6.81 15.70 9.55
N GLY A 112 -6.71 15.29 10.83
CA GLY A 112 -6.76 13.89 11.23
C GLY A 112 -8.09 13.20 10.84
N LEU A 113 -9.23 13.86 11.05
CA LEU A 113 -10.54 13.35 10.63
C LEU A 113 -10.65 13.24 9.10
N ALA A 114 -10.18 14.26 8.37
CA ALA A 114 -10.17 14.24 6.91
C ALA A 114 -9.29 13.10 6.36
N ALA A 115 -8.11 12.89 6.94
CA ALA A 115 -7.21 11.79 6.58
C ALA A 115 -7.85 10.42 6.84
N LEU A 116 -8.45 10.23 8.02
CA LEU A 116 -9.15 8.99 8.36
C LEU A 116 -10.28 8.70 7.36
N PHE A 117 -11.07 9.70 7.01
CA PHE A 117 -12.13 9.56 6.02
C PHE A 117 -11.58 9.21 4.62
N ALA A 118 -10.50 9.87 4.19
CA ALA A 118 -9.83 9.58 2.92
C ALA A 118 -9.29 8.13 2.85
N MET A 119 -8.72 7.64 3.95
CA MET A 119 -8.23 6.25 4.05
C MET A 119 -9.37 5.23 3.89
N VAL A 120 -10.52 5.47 4.53
CA VAL A 120 -11.71 4.62 4.38
C VAL A 120 -12.18 4.59 2.92
N LEU A 121 -12.25 5.75 2.25
CA LEU A 121 -12.60 5.81 0.83
C LEU A 121 -11.59 5.06 -0.06
N GLY A 122 -10.30 5.16 0.26
CA GLY A 122 -9.23 4.43 -0.42
C GLY A 122 -9.42 2.91 -0.33
N ALA A 123 -9.70 2.39 0.88
CA ALA A 123 -9.95 0.98 1.11
C ALA A 123 -11.20 0.49 0.35
N VAL A 124 -12.30 1.24 0.40
CA VAL A 124 -13.54 0.92 -0.34
C VAL A 124 -13.29 0.88 -1.85
N TYR A 125 -12.55 1.85 -2.37
CA TYR A 125 -12.21 1.91 -3.80
C TYR A 125 -11.35 0.72 -4.22
N PHE A 126 -10.29 0.40 -3.46
CA PHE A 126 -9.43 -0.75 -3.73
C PHE A 126 -10.21 -2.06 -3.71
N LEU A 127 -10.97 -2.34 -2.63
CA LEU A 127 -11.72 -3.59 -2.48
C LEU A 127 -12.81 -3.76 -3.55
N SER A 128 -13.50 -2.67 -3.91
CA SER A 128 -14.49 -2.68 -4.98
C SER A 128 -13.88 -3.05 -6.33
N LEU A 129 -12.71 -2.49 -6.63
CA LEU A 129 -11.97 -2.78 -7.86
C LEU A 129 -11.35 -4.18 -7.84
N TYR A 130 -10.82 -4.64 -6.70
CA TYR A 130 -10.33 -6.00 -6.53
C TYR A 130 -11.44 -7.02 -6.78
N ARG A 131 -12.63 -6.80 -6.19
CA ARG A 131 -13.79 -7.66 -6.40
C ARG A 131 -14.20 -7.74 -7.88
N ARG A 132 -14.19 -6.61 -8.59
CA ARG A 132 -14.57 -6.57 -10.02
C ARG A 132 -13.51 -7.21 -10.93
N ALA A 133 -12.23 -7.04 -10.61
CA ALA A 133 -11.15 -7.51 -11.45
C ALA A 133 -10.78 -8.99 -11.20
N PHE A 134 -10.81 -9.46 -9.94
CA PHE A 134 -10.30 -10.78 -9.59
C PHE A 134 -11.38 -11.78 -9.21
N LEU A 135 -12.48 -11.32 -8.62
CA LEU A 135 -13.57 -12.20 -8.18
C LEU A 135 -14.68 -12.28 -9.24
N GLY A 136 -15.60 -13.23 -9.07
CA GLY A 136 -16.75 -13.42 -9.97
C GLY A 136 -16.53 -14.47 -11.07
N PRO A 137 -17.45 -14.54 -12.05
CA PRO A 137 -17.33 -15.43 -13.19
C PRO A 137 -16.25 -14.94 -14.18
N VAL A 138 -15.60 -15.89 -14.86
CA VAL A 138 -14.64 -15.59 -15.92
C VAL A 138 -15.41 -15.26 -17.19
N ASN A 139 -15.33 -14.01 -17.63
CA ASN A 139 -16.08 -13.52 -18.79
C ASN A 139 -15.25 -13.44 -20.07
N ASN A 140 -13.94 -13.67 -19.98
CA ASN A 140 -13.00 -13.53 -21.09
C ASN A 140 -12.16 -14.81 -21.25
N PRO A 141 -12.17 -15.46 -22.43
CA PRO A 141 -11.40 -16.68 -22.65
C PRO A 141 -9.89 -16.47 -22.48
N VAL A 142 -9.36 -15.29 -22.79
CA VAL A 142 -7.95 -14.95 -22.56
C VAL A 142 -7.60 -14.99 -21.07
N VAL A 143 -8.56 -14.61 -20.21
CA VAL A 143 -8.38 -14.70 -18.74
C VAL A 143 -8.48 -16.15 -18.29
N ALA A 144 -9.36 -16.95 -18.88
CA ALA A 144 -9.53 -18.37 -18.53
C ALA A 144 -8.26 -19.19 -18.80
N ASP A 145 -7.61 -18.96 -19.94
CA ASP A 145 -6.40 -19.68 -20.37
C ASP A 145 -5.10 -19.01 -19.87
N ALA A 146 -5.20 -17.93 -19.10
CA ALA A 146 -4.02 -17.22 -18.60
C ALA A 146 -3.26 -18.09 -17.59
N MET A 147 -1.98 -18.31 -17.86
CA MET A 147 -1.08 -18.93 -16.89
C MET A 147 -0.85 -17.99 -15.69
N ASP A 148 -0.68 -18.56 -14.49
CA ASP A 148 -0.33 -17.82 -13.28
C ASP A 148 1.14 -17.31 -13.30
N LEU A 149 1.59 -16.74 -12.18
CA LEU A 149 2.91 -16.14 -12.00
C LEU A 149 4.03 -17.08 -12.45
N ARG A 150 4.96 -16.53 -13.25
CA ARG A 150 6.20 -17.23 -13.59
C ARG A 150 7.08 -17.35 -12.34
N PRO A 151 7.97 -18.35 -12.22
CA PRO A 151 8.84 -18.52 -11.06
C PRO A 151 9.63 -17.26 -10.67
N ARG A 152 10.08 -16.49 -11.67
CA ARG A 152 10.76 -15.20 -11.46
C ARG A 152 9.83 -14.14 -10.84
N GLU A 153 8.62 -14.00 -11.37
CA GLU A 153 7.62 -13.04 -10.86
C GLU A 153 7.19 -13.41 -9.44
N LEU A 154 7.02 -14.71 -9.18
CA LEU A 154 6.71 -15.25 -7.87
C LEU A 154 7.83 -14.96 -6.86
N ALA A 155 9.10 -15.16 -7.24
CA ALA A 155 10.22 -14.85 -6.36
C ALA A 155 10.25 -13.37 -5.95
N PHE A 156 10.05 -12.44 -6.88
CA PHE A 156 9.95 -11.01 -6.56
C PHE A 156 8.76 -10.71 -5.65
N ALA A 157 7.59 -11.30 -5.93
CA ALA A 157 6.40 -11.09 -5.12
C ALA A 157 6.59 -11.59 -3.69
N ILE A 158 7.21 -12.77 -3.51
CA ILE A 158 7.53 -13.34 -2.20
C ILE A 158 8.48 -12.43 -1.41
N VAL A 159 9.54 -11.93 -2.04
CA VAL A 159 10.52 -11.05 -1.38
C VAL A 159 9.83 -9.76 -0.88
N LEU A 160 9.02 -9.13 -1.71
CA LEU A 160 8.29 -7.92 -1.32
C LEU A 160 7.26 -8.21 -0.23
N ALA A 161 6.51 -9.32 -0.35
CA ALA A 161 5.55 -9.74 0.66
C ALA A 161 6.22 -10.03 2.01
N PHE A 162 7.40 -10.66 1.99
CA PHE A 162 8.19 -10.91 3.19
C PHE A 162 8.53 -9.61 3.90
N PHE A 163 9.04 -8.59 3.20
CA PHE A 163 9.36 -7.30 3.82
C PHE A 163 8.11 -6.58 4.35
N ILE A 164 7.00 -6.59 3.60
CA ILE A 164 5.73 -6.00 4.02
C ILE A 164 5.25 -6.62 5.34
N LEU A 165 5.29 -7.95 5.44
CA LEU A 165 4.86 -8.66 6.64
C LEU A 165 5.86 -8.49 7.78
N ALA A 166 7.17 -8.59 7.51
CA ALA A 166 8.22 -8.44 8.53
C ALA A 166 8.14 -7.06 9.21
N VAL A 167 8.00 -5.99 8.43
CA VAL A 167 7.82 -4.63 8.95
C VAL A 167 6.45 -4.47 9.62
N GLY A 168 5.41 -5.14 9.12
CA GLY A 168 4.09 -5.15 9.75
C GLY A 168 4.08 -5.78 11.16
N PHE A 169 4.79 -6.89 11.35
CA PHE A 169 4.89 -7.58 12.63
C PHE A 169 5.92 -6.98 13.58
N TYR A 170 7.04 -6.48 13.05
CA TYR A 170 8.13 -5.91 13.83
C TYR A 170 8.57 -4.54 13.32
N PRO A 171 7.71 -3.51 13.47
CA PRO A 171 8.03 -2.17 12.98
C PRO A 171 9.18 -1.49 13.75
N SER A 172 9.45 -1.90 14.99
CA SER A 172 10.49 -1.30 15.83
C SER A 172 11.88 -1.35 15.19
N ALA A 173 12.23 -2.43 14.49
CA ALA A 173 13.50 -2.52 13.76
C ALA A 173 13.74 -1.34 12.81
N VAL A 174 12.70 -0.89 12.12
CA VAL A 174 12.79 0.24 11.19
C VAL A 174 12.67 1.57 11.93
N LEU A 175 11.76 1.64 12.91
CA LEU A 175 11.53 2.86 13.70
C LEU A 175 12.75 3.28 14.51
N ASP A 176 13.50 2.33 15.08
CA ASP A 176 14.71 2.58 15.87
C ASP A 176 15.85 3.13 15.01
N VAL A 177 15.93 2.73 13.73
CA VAL A 177 16.88 3.29 12.77
C VAL A 177 16.51 4.73 12.40
N ILE A 178 15.21 5.04 12.29
CA ILE A 178 14.72 6.37 11.93
C ILE A 178 14.80 7.34 13.11
N LYS A 179 14.61 6.84 14.34
CA LYS A 179 14.41 7.64 15.56
C LYS A 179 15.49 8.72 15.79
N PRO A 180 16.81 8.43 15.72
CA PRO A 180 17.84 9.44 16.01
C PRO A 180 17.79 10.63 15.03
N ALA A 181 17.54 10.34 13.75
CA ALA A 181 17.40 11.38 12.73
C ALA A 181 16.11 12.19 12.92
N GLY A 182 15.02 11.52 13.30
CA GLY A 182 13.75 12.17 13.64
C GLY A 182 13.86 13.11 14.84
N GLU A 183 14.50 12.66 15.93
CA GLU A 183 14.73 13.49 17.13
C GLU A 183 15.59 14.72 16.81
N ALA A 184 16.67 14.54 16.05
CA ALA A 184 17.51 15.64 15.60
C ALA A 184 16.76 16.64 14.72
N TRP A 185 15.80 16.19 13.90
CA TRP A 185 14.96 17.07 13.08
C TRP A 185 13.98 17.87 13.95
N VAL A 186 13.25 17.20 14.86
CA VAL A 186 12.29 17.87 15.76
C VAL A 186 12.99 18.89 16.67
N ALA A 187 14.17 18.54 17.21
CA ALA A 187 14.94 19.45 18.07
C ALA A 187 15.32 20.78 17.39
N ARG A 188 15.50 20.77 16.06
CA ARG A 188 15.79 22.00 15.30
C ARG A 188 14.57 22.90 15.09
N LEU A 189 13.36 22.34 15.15
CA LEU A 189 12.11 23.08 14.97
C LEU A 189 11.60 23.70 16.27
N HIS A 190 11.99 23.13 17.40
CA HIS A 190 11.74 23.66 18.73
C HIS A 190 13.06 23.97 19.45
N PRO A 191 13.83 24.97 18.99
CA PRO A 191 15.01 25.41 19.73
C PRO A 191 14.56 25.90 21.11
N GLN A 192 15.06 25.26 22.17
CA GLN A 192 14.97 25.78 23.54
C GLN A 192 15.94 26.96 23.70
#